data_AF-A0A355B9V0-F1
#
_entry.id   AF-A0A355B9V0-F1
#
_cell.length_a   1.000
_cell.length_b   1.000
_cell.length_c   1.000
_cell.angle_alpha   90.00
_cell.angle_beta   90.00
_cell.angle_gamma   90.00
#
_symmetry.space_group_name_H-M   'P 1'
#
loop_
_entity.id
_entity.type
_entity.pdbx_description
1 polymer ?
#
loop_
_entity_poly.entity_id
_entity_poly.type
_entity_poly.pdbx_seq_one_letter_code
_entity_poly.pdbx_strand_id
1 'polypeptide(L)'
;MKKPNLTEILNINYPLIVAPMFLVSNTKMVIEAMKSGVAGCIPALNYRTIDELRASIIELKQAKVVGGSFGYNLIVNKSNFKYKEQ
;
A
#
# COMPACT_ATOMS: atom_id res chain seq x y z
N MET A 1 -0.81 12.22 -27.82
CA MET A 1 -0.71 12.51 -26.37
C MET A 1 0.32 11.58 -25.76
N LYS A 2 1.15 12.06 -24.83
CA LYS A 2 2.15 11.25 -24.12
C LYS A 2 1.45 10.39 -23.06
N LYS A 3 1.76 9.09 -22.98
CA LYS A 3 1.25 8.21 -21.92
C LYS A 3 1.87 8.63 -20.57
N PRO A 4 1.09 8.71 -19.49
CA PRO A 4 1.65 9.07 -18.20
C PRO A 4 2.61 7.98 -17.70
N ASN A 5 3.71 8.40 -17.10
CA ASN A 5 4.68 7.51 -16.47
C ASN A 5 4.25 7.14 -15.04
N LEU A 6 5.00 6.25 -14.39
CA LEU A 6 4.64 5.75 -13.05
C LEU A 6 4.56 6.86 -11.99
N THR A 7 5.48 7.82 -12.02
CA THR A 7 5.53 8.94 -11.08
C THR A 7 4.29 9.83 -11.23
N GLU A 8 3.83 10.05 -12.46
CA GLU A 8 2.61 10.82 -12.78
C GLU A 8 1.34 10.07 -12.35
N ILE A 9 1.27 8.74 -12.58
CA ILE A 9 0.10 7.93 -12.24
C ILE A 9 -0.11 7.84 -10.72
N LEU A 10 0.98 7.65 -9.97
CA LEU A 10 0.90 7.40 -8.52
C LEU A 10 1.17 8.64 -7.66
N ASN A 11 1.55 9.77 -8.28
CA ASN A 11 1.99 10.99 -7.62
C ASN A 11 3.16 10.72 -6.64
N ILE A 12 4.22 10.10 -7.15
CA ILE A 12 5.44 9.75 -6.40
C ILE A 12 6.69 10.37 -7.02
N ASN A 13 7.76 10.56 -6.24
CA ASN A 13 8.98 11.22 -6.71
C ASN A 13 9.88 10.30 -7.54
N TYR A 14 9.93 9.01 -7.18
CA TYR A 14 10.75 8.03 -7.87
C TYR A 14 9.89 6.90 -8.43
N PRO A 15 10.22 6.33 -9.60
CA PRO A 15 9.45 5.25 -10.22
C PRO A 15 9.72 3.89 -9.53
N LEU A 16 9.54 3.84 -8.21
CA LEU A 16 9.81 2.68 -7.36
C LEU A 16 8.59 2.37 -6.50
N ILE A 17 8.31 1.07 -6.35
CA ILE A 17 7.27 0.55 -5.45
C ILE A 17 7.95 -0.43 -4.50
N VAL A 18 7.81 -0.18 -3.20
CA VAL A 18 8.24 -1.13 -2.17
C VAL A 18 7.23 -2.27 -2.14
N ALA A 19 7.70 -3.45 -2.55
CA ALA A 19 6.87 -4.63 -2.70
C ALA A 19 6.22 -5.06 -1.35
N PRO A 20 4.99 -5.58 -1.40
CA PRO A 20 4.28 -6.06 -0.22
C PRO A 20 4.87 -7.40 0.24
N MET A 21 5.28 -7.48 1.50
CA MET A 21 5.85 -8.69 2.10
C MET A 21 4.96 -9.18 3.25
N PHE A 22 4.51 -10.44 3.16
CA PHE A 22 3.60 -11.04 4.14
C PHE A 22 4.23 -11.05 5.54
N LEU A 23 3.49 -10.50 6.52
CA LEU A 23 3.91 -10.32 7.91
C LEU A 23 5.16 -9.45 8.15
N VAL A 24 5.74 -8.85 7.11
CA VAL A 24 6.88 -7.91 7.21
C VAL A 24 6.40 -6.48 6.99
N SER A 25 5.69 -6.22 5.88
CA SER A 25 5.17 -4.89 5.57
C SER A 25 4.08 -4.48 6.58
N ASN A 26 4.22 -3.29 7.13
CA ASN A 26 3.27 -2.69 8.08
C ASN A 26 3.14 -1.17 7.82
N THR A 27 2.24 -0.50 8.54
CA THR A 27 1.96 0.93 8.32
C THR A 27 3.19 1.80 8.55
N LYS A 28 3.96 1.57 9.62
CA LYS A 28 5.21 2.30 9.89
C LYS A 28 6.18 2.23 8.71
N MET A 29 6.41 1.04 8.16
CA MET A 29 7.29 0.85 7.01
C MET A 29 6.77 1.59 5.76
N VAL A 30 5.47 1.53 5.48
CA VAL A 30 4.88 2.21 4.32
C VAL A 30 4.87 3.73 4.49
N ILE A 31 4.72 4.24 5.71
CA ILE A 31 4.85 5.67 6.01
C ILE A 31 6.26 6.16 5.68
N GLU A 32 7.30 5.44 6.09
CA GLU A 32 8.69 5.80 5.77
C GLU A 32 9.00 5.65 4.26
N ALA A 33 8.37 4.69 3.58
CA ALA A 33 8.44 4.57 2.13
C ALA A 33 7.83 5.81 1.43
N MET A 34 6.64 6.25 1.88
CA MET A 34 6.01 7.47 1.35
C MET A 34 6.88 8.71 1.57
N LYS A 35 7.43 8.89 2.78
CA LYS A 35 8.35 9.99 3.09
C LYS A 35 9.62 9.96 2.25
N SER A 36 10.07 8.78 1.83
CA SER A 36 11.21 8.60 0.93
C SER A 36 10.88 8.87 -0.55
N GLY A 37 9.64 9.26 -0.87
CA GLY A 37 9.24 9.63 -2.22
C GLY A 37 8.83 8.46 -3.12
N VAL A 38 8.48 7.32 -2.53
CA VAL A 38 8.09 6.09 -3.27
C VAL A 38 6.70 5.61 -2.87
N ALA A 39 6.15 4.66 -3.63
CA ALA A 39 4.93 3.96 -3.22
C ALA A 39 5.28 2.78 -2.31
N GLY A 40 4.52 2.57 -1.23
CA GLY A 40 4.65 1.39 -0.36
C GLY A 40 3.38 0.56 -0.30
N CYS A 41 3.51 -0.77 -0.31
CA CYS A 41 2.36 -1.67 -0.30
C CYS A 41 2.35 -2.62 0.91
N ILE A 42 1.16 -2.94 1.43
CA ILE A 42 0.95 -3.94 2.48
C ILE A 42 0.05 -5.06 1.95
N PRO A 43 0.35 -6.35 2.18
CA PRO A 43 -0.64 -7.41 1.94
C PRO A 43 -1.88 -7.20 2.80
N ALA A 44 -3.07 -7.13 2.20
CA ALA A 44 -4.33 -7.06 2.95
C ALA A 44 -4.48 -8.26 3.91
N LEU A 45 -3.91 -9.41 3.52
CA LEU A 45 -3.87 -10.64 4.33
C LEU A 45 -3.11 -10.51 5.67
N ASN A 46 -2.33 -9.45 5.88
CA ASN A 46 -1.70 -9.19 7.18
C ASN A 46 -2.73 -8.89 8.28
N TYR A 47 -3.90 -8.36 7.90
CA TYR A 47 -4.96 -7.98 8.84
C TYR A 47 -5.95 -9.14 9.01
N ARG A 48 -6.30 -9.44 10.26
CA ARG A 48 -7.17 -10.57 10.58
C ARG A 48 -8.65 -10.20 10.46
N THR A 49 -9.00 -8.93 10.64
CA THR A 49 -10.36 -8.41 10.50
C THR A 49 -10.42 -7.25 9.51
N ILE A 50 -11.62 -6.97 8.98
CA ILE A 50 -11.87 -5.80 8.11
C ILE A 50 -11.70 -4.49 8.87
N ASP A 51 -12.00 -4.47 10.17
CA ASP A 51 -11.82 -3.27 10.99
C ASP A 51 -10.33 -2.93 11.17
N GLU A 52 -9.47 -3.93 11.35
CA GLU A 52 -8.02 -3.74 11.37
C GLU A 52 -7.49 -3.23 10.01
N LEU A 53 -7.94 -3.83 8.90
CA LEU A 53 -7.59 -3.35 7.56
C LEU A 53 -8.06 -1.90 7.36
N ARG A 54 -9.30 -1.57 7.72
CA ARG A 54 -9.85 -0.21 7.64
C ARG A 54 -9.07 0.77 8.50
N ALA A 55 -8.73 0.41 9.73
CA ALA A 55 -7.93 1.24 10.63
C ALA A 55 -6.56 1.57 10.00
N SER A 56 -5.90 0.57 9.40
CA SER A 56 -4.62 0.80 8.73
C SER A 56 -4.72 1.71 7.50
N ILE A 57 -5.82 1.63 6.73
CA ILE A 57 -6.07 2.54 5.60
C ILE A 57 -6.25 3.97 6.11
N ILE A 58 -6.99 4.16 7.21
CA ILE A 58 -7.19 5.48 7.82
C ILE A 58 -5.84 6.06 8.28
N GLU A 59 -5.02 5.26 8.97
CA GLU A 59 -3.68 5.65 9.41
C GLU A 59 -2.80 6.09 8.23
N LEU A 60 -2.73 5.30 7.16
CA LEU A 60 -1.93 5.62 5.97
C LEU A 60 -2.45 6.84 5.21
N LYS A 61 -3.77 7.08 5.20
CA LYS A 61 -4.35 8.31 4.63
C LYS A 61 -3.94 9.53 5.43
N GLN A 62 -3.97 9.46 6.76
CA GLN A 62 -3.58 10.56 7.65
C GLN A 62 -2.08 10.87 7.54
N ALA A 63 -1.25 9.84 7.35
CA ALA A 63 0.19 9.97 7.21
C ALA A 63 0.67 10.25 5.75
N LYS A 64 -0.26 10.39 4.79
CA LYS A 64 0.08 10.60 3.38
C LYS A 64 0.83 11.92 3.18
N VAL A 65 1.87 11.88 2.36
CA VAL A 65 2.70 13.04 1.99
C VAL A 65 2.70 13.28 0.49
N VAL A 66 3.03 14.49 0.07
CA VAL A 66 3.26 14.80 -1.36
C VAL A 66 4.48 14.02 -1.85
N GLY A 67 4.38 13.42 -3.03
CA GLY A 67 5.47 12.61 -3.61
C GLY A 67 5.57 11.19 -3.03
N GLY A 68 4.66 10.79 -2.16
CA GLY A 68 4.56 9.43 -1.62
C GLY A 68 3.14 8.86 -1.78
N SER A 69 3.05 7.55 -1.97
CA SER A 69 1.75 6.88 -2.11
C SER A 69 1.74 5.52 -1.41
N PHE A 70 0.56 4.95 -1.22
CA PHE A 70 0.44 3.63 -0.63
C PHE A 70 -0.62 2.79 -1.34
N GLY A 71 -0.50 1.48 -1.18
CA GLY A 71 -1.44 0.52 -1.73
C GLY A 71 -1.56 -0.74 -0.88
N TYR A 72 -2.52 -1.57 -1.25
CA TYR A 72 -2.69 -2.88 -0.66
C TYR A 72 -2.62 -3.95 -1.73
N ASN A 73 -1.98 -5.06 -1.40
CA ASN A 73 -1.96 -6.25 -2.24
C ASN A 73 -3.02 -7.24 -1.79
N LEU A 74 -4.00 -7.47 -2.65
CA LEU A 74 -5.06 -8.43 -2.45
C LEU A 74 -4.64 -9.80 -2.99
N ILE A 75 -4.37 -10.75 -2.09
CA ILE A 75 -3.96 -12.10 -2.48
C ILE A 75 -5.22 -12.91 -2.82
N VAL A 76 -5.42 -13.21 -4.10
CA VAL A 76 -6.61 -13.93 -4.61
C VAL A 76 -6.40 -15.44 -4.77
N ASN A 77 -5.39 -16.01 -4.10
CA ASN A 77 -5.20 -17.46 -4.06
C ASN A 77 -6.38 -18.14 -3.36
N LYS A 78 -6.74 -19.36 -3.78
CA LYS A 78 -7.82 -20.16 -3.18
C LYS A 78 -7.70 -20.36 -1.66
N SER A 79 -6.49 -20.29 -1.10
CA SER A 79 -6.25 -20.40 0.34
C SER A 79 -6.60 -19.14 1.14
N ASN A 80 -6.74 -17.98 0.49
CA ASN A 80 -7.15 -16.75 1.18
C ASN A 80 -8.68 -16.64 1.20
N PHE A 81 -9.35 -17.25 2.17
CA PHE A 81 -10.82 -17.14 2.26
C PHE A 81 -11.33 -15.72 2.56
N LYS A 82 -10.44 -14.78 2.91
CA LYS A 82 -10.79 -13.41 3.29
C LYS A 82 -10.81 -12.42 2.12
N TYR A 83 -10.24 -12.77 0.96
CA TYR A 83 -10.03 -11.80 -0.14
C TYR A 83 -11.32 -11.15 -0.65
N LYS A 84 -12.48 -11.79 -0.44
CA LYS A 84 -13.78 -11.25 -0.89
C LYS A 84 -14.26 -10.09 -0.03
N GLU A 85 -13.88 -10.08 1.24
CA GLU A 85 -14.27 -9.04 2.20
C GLU A 85 -13.22 -7.92 2.28
N GLN A 86 -11.95 -8.26 2.00
CA GLN A 86 -10.79 -7.36 2.00
C GLN A 86 -10.79 -6.40 0.80
#